data_AF-A0A9W7IA09-F1
#
_entry.id   AF-A0A9W7IA09-F1
#
_cell.length_a   1.000
_cell.length_b   1.000
_cell.length_c   1.000
_cell.angle_alpha   90.00
_cell.angle_beta   90.00
_cell.angle_gamma   90.00
#
_symmetry.space_group_name_H-M   'P 1'
#
loop_
_entity.id
_entity.type
_entity.pdbx_description
1 polymer ?
#
loop_
_entity_poly.entity_id
_entity_poly.type
_entity_poly.pdbx_seq_one_letter_code
_entity_poly.pdbx_strand_id
1 'polypeptide(L)'
;MAANMILLPSIFTSLLFFSLFSATSQDQQNNSHDLLIQELRDVKLKVSRLEYVLEEKIQNIIAKTHLLKEFEKSLEGMATTITYLHSALSNLKNHSLLADERIKALEEEVLRLWAVSRKNNFDLHVLESKAQDAEDRLEVVASRVEKMAEVVTEQWIQIQHLEQALQIAEMRALQAQRERNMRCTFLKFINDVSGRHLPKMFKALDSYSLEKGTIIKSYMSQALQQLRRFYLAIKMFHHELQGFIKQEMKRNEVASAFVNDELVFFLASAFITFPILGAWMLLLSRFN
;
A
#
# COMPACT_ATOMS: atom_id res chain seq x y z
N MET A 1 -70.27 10.13 -86.23
CA MET A 1 -69.98 11.57 -86.38
C MET A 1 -68.66 11.69 -87.11
N ALA A 2 -68.71 12.40 -88.25
CA ALA A 2 -67.64 13.09 -89.00
C ALA A 2 -66.26 12.40 -89.10
N ALA A 3 -65.79 11.88 -90.23
CA ALA A 3 -65.65 12.47 -91.58
C ALA A 3 -64.70 13.68 -91.63
N ASN A 4 -63.50 13.47 -92.18
CA ASN A 4 -62.84 14.29 -93.23
C ASN A 4 -61.40 13.76 -93.42
N MET A 5 -60.98 13.14 -94.54
CA MET A 5 -60.94 13.57 -95.96
C MET A 5 -59.97 14.73 -96.23
N ILE A 6 -59.38 14.68 -97.45
CA ILE A 6 -58.68 15.73 -98.23
C ILE A 6 -57.13 15.66 -98.15
N LEU A 7 -56.33 15.59 -99.22
CA LEU A 7 -56.54 15.45 -100.67
C LEU A 7 -55.14 15.27 -101.33
N LEU A 8 -55.08 14.42 -102.37
CA LEU A 8 -54.16 14.42 -103.54
C LEU A 8 -54.08 15.82 -104.23
N PRO A 9 -53.24 16.15 -105.26
CA PRO A 9 -52.88 15.28 -106.41
C PRO A 9 -51.51 15.59 -107.12
N SER A 10 -51.02 14.68 -107.99
CA SER A 10 -50.94 14.76 -109.49
C SER A 10 -50.29 16.02 -110.08
N ILE A 11 -49.46 15.85 -111.12
CA ILE A 11 -49.53 16.36 -112.52
C ILE A 11 -48.10 16.09 -113.11
N PHE A 12 -47.81 15.47 -114.27
CA PHE A 12 -48.33 15.57 -115.63
C PHE A 12 -48.19 14.24 -116.41
N THR A 13 -49.34 13.74 -116.85
CA THR A 13 -49.55 13.00 -118.10
C THR A 13 -49.57 13.99 -119.27
N SER A 14 -48.98 13.63 -120.42
CA SER A 14 -49.39 13.90 -121.82
C SER A 14 -48.15 13.65 -122.71
N LEU A 15 -48.14 12.82 -123.75
CA LEU A 15 -48.95 12.92 -124.95
C LEU A 15 -48.99 11.57 -125.69
N LEU A 16 -50.21 11.09 -125.95
CA LEU A 16 -50.55 10.16 -127.02
C LEU A 16 -50.85 10.98 -128.28
N PHE A 17 -50.15 10.71 -129.39
CA PHE A 17 -50.52 10.97 -130.80
C PHE A 17 -49.39 10.26 -131.60
N PHE A 18 -49.57 9.42 -132.62
CA PHE A 18 -50.60 9.30 -133.66
C PHE A 18 -50.49 7.89 -134.28
N SER A 19 -51.61 7.33 -134.74
CA SER A 19 -51.69 6.05 -135.47
C SER A 19 -51.77 6.25 -137.00
N LEU A 20 -51.09 5.35 -137.74
CA LEU A 20 -51.39 4.80 -139.09
C LEU A 20 -51.71 5.75 -140.28
N PHE A 21 -50.87 5.71 -141.33
CA PHE A 21 -51.13 5.08 -142.66
C PHE A 21 -50.39 5.78 -143.84
N SER A 22 -49.52 4.99 -144.50
CA SER A 22 -49.17 4.92 -145.95
C SER A 22 -48.35 5.98 -146.72
N ALA A 23 -47.19 5.48 -147.20
CA ALA A 23 -46.58 5.57 -148.55
C ALA A 23 -46.76 6.88 -149.34
N THR A 24 -45.71 7.62 -149.71
CA THR A 24 -44.58 7.24 -150.57
C THR A 24 -43.54 8.37 -150.61
N SER A 25 -42.33 8.04 -151.06
CA SER A 25 -41.42 8.90 -151.83
C SER A 25 -40.47 9.86 -151.08
N GLN A 26 -39.25 9.36 -150.88
CA GLN A 26 -37.96 9.97 -151.25
C GLN A 26 -37.52 11.32 -150.64
N ASP A 27 -36.44 11.19 -149.89
CA ASP A 27 -35.20 11.98 -150.01
C ASP A 27 -35.06 13.23 -149.12
N GLN A 28 -34.75 13.01 -147.82
CA GLN A 28 -33.92 13.93 -147.02
C GLN A 28 -33.38 13.28 -145.74
N GLN A 29 -32.63 12.18 -145.89
CA GLN A 29 -32.20 11.33 -144.76
C GLN A 29 -30.84 11.72 -144.14
N ASN A 30 -30.09 12.66 -144.74
CA ASN A 30 -28.70 12.92 -144.36
C ASN A 30 -28.49 13.93 -143.21
N ASN A 31 -29.37 14.91 -142.99
CA ASN A 31 -29.16 15.95 -141.95
C ASN A 31 -29.63 15.56 -140.52
N SER A 32 -30.56 14.61 -140.39
CA SER A 32 -31.11 14.18 -139.09
C SER A 32 -30.18 13.22 -138.33
N HIS A 33 -29.46 12.37 -139.08
CA HIS A 33 -28.50 11.43 -138.50
C HIS A 33 -27.29 12.12 -137.87
N ASP A 34 -26.75 13.16 -138.51
CA ASP A 34 -25.62 13.93 -137.97
C ASP A 34 -26.00 14.70 -136.69
N LEU A 35 -27.22 15.21 -136.58
CA LEU A 35 -27.74 15.86 -135.37
C LEU A 35 -27.85 14.87 -134.19
N LEU A 36 -28.40 13.68 -134.44
CA LEU A 36 -28.52 12.62 -133.42
C LEU A 36 -27.14 12.11 -132.97
N ILE A 37 -26.16 12.06 -133.88
CA ILE A 37 -24.77 11.70 -133.54
C ILE A 37 -24.11 12.78 -132.68
N GLN A 38 -24.40 14.06 -132.94
CA GLN A 38 -23.94 15.19 -132.13
C GLN A 38 -24.54 15.16 -130.72
N GLU A 39 -25.86 14.94 -130.60
CA GLU A 39 -26.56 14.82 -129.31
C GLU A 39 -26.08 13.60 -128.52
N LEU A 40 -25.90 12.45 -129.17
CA LEU A 40 -25.36 11.24 -128.55
C LEU A 40 -23.93 11.49 -128.02
N ARG A 41 -23.12 12.26 -128.76
CA ARG A 41 -21.77 12.64 -128.34
C ARG A 41 -21.80 13.59 -127.14
N ASP A 42 -22.71 14.56 -127.10
CA ASP A 42 -22.89 15.46 -125.95
C ASP A 42 -23.37 14.71 -124.71
N VAL A 43 -24.35 13.80 -124.86
CA VAL A 43 -24.83 12.92 -123.78
C VAL A 43 -23.69 12.07 -123.24
N LYS A 44 -22.85 11.48 -124.11
CA LYS A 44 -21.70 10.69 -123.69
C LYS A 44 -20.70 11.51 -122.87
N LEU A 45 -20.38 12.74 -123.30
CA LEU A 45 -19.50 13.64 -122.54
C LEU A 45 -20.10 14.00 -121.18
N LYS A 46 -21.41 14.26 -121.12
CA LYS A 46 -22.14 14.51 -119.86
C LYS A 46 -22.11 13.30 -118.93
N VAL A 47 -22.30 12.09 -119.47
CA VAL A 47 -22.19 10.84 -118.69
C VAL A 47 -20.77 10.70 -118.12
N SER A 48 -19.73 10.87 -118.94
CA SER A 48 -18.34 10.79 -118.45
C SER A 48 -18.02 11.85 -117.39
N ARG A 49 -18.58 13.06 -117.52
CA ARG A 49 -18.44 14.10 -116.48
C ARG A 49 -19.15 13.72 -115.18
N LEU A 50 -20.37 13.17 -115.27
CA LEU A 50 -21.12 12.73 -114.11
C LEU A 50 -20.45 11.53 -113.43
N GLU A 51 -19.89 10.59 -114.19
CA GLU A 51 -19.10 9.47 -113.67
C GLU A 51 -17.87 9.98 -112.91
N TYR A 52 -17.15 10.96 -113.45
CA TYR A 52 -16.03 11.58 -112.76
C TYR A 52 -16.45 12.25 -111.44
N VAL A 53 -17.51 13.06 -111.46
CA VAL A 53 -18.02 13.72 -110.23
C VAL A 53 -18.51 12.68 -109.22
N LEU A 54 -19.16 11.61 -109.68
CA LEU A 54 -19.62 10.52 -108.82
C LEU A 54 -18.44 9.82 -108.14
N GLU A 55 -17.39 9.48 -108.89
CA GLU A 55 -16.18 8.87 -108.35
C GLU A 55 -15.47 9.79 -107.34
N GLU A 56 -15.32 11.08 -107.65
CA GLU A 56 -14.77 12.08 -106.73
C GLU A 56 -15.58 12.14 -105.42
N LYS A 57 -16.92 12.12 -105.51
CA LYS A 57 -17.80 12.11 -104.34
C LYS A 57 -17.69 10.81 -103.54
N ILE A 58 -17.59 9.66 -104.20
CA ILE A 58 -17.38 8.36 -103.55
C ILE A 58 -16.07 8.38 -102.76
N GLN A 59 -14.97 8.82 -103.37
CA GLN A 59 -13.68 8.92 -102.68
C GLN A 59 -13.72 9.91 -101.50
N ASN A 60 -14.41 11.05 -101.64
CA ASN A 60 -14.62 11.99 -100.53
C ASN A 60 -15.39 11.35 -99.35
N ILE A 61 -16.43 10.57 -99.65
CA ILE A 61 -17.23 9.87 -98.64
C ILE A 61 -16.37 8.81 -97.94
N ILE A 62 -15.54 8.06 -98.66
CA ILE A 62 -14.63 7.06 -98.07
C ILE A 62 -13.65 7.75 -97.10
N ALA A 63 -13.05 8.86 -97.51
CA ALA A 63 -12.12 9.61 -96.65
C ALA A 63 -12.80 10.14 -95.37
N LYS A 64 -14.02 10.71 -95.49
CA LYS A 64 -14.80 11.16 -94.32
C LYS A 64 -15.20 10.01 -93.40
N THR A 65 -15.53 8.85 -93.97
CA THR A 65 -15.86 7.64 -93.19
C THR A 65 -14.66 7.17 -92.36
N HIS A 66 -13.45 7.21 -92.93
CA HIS A 66 -12.23 6.91 -92.18
C HIS A 66 -12.00 7.89 -91.02
N LEU A 67 -12.17 9.20 -91.25
CA LEU A 67 -12.05 10.21 -90.20
C LEU A 67 -13.07 10.00 -89.08
N LEU A 68 -14.32 9.68 -89.42
CA LEU A 68 -15.34 9.35 -88.41
C LEU A 68 -14.94 8.14 -87.56
N LYS A 69 -14.32 7.13 -88.17
CA LYS A 69 -13.84 5.93 -87.46
C LYS A 69 -12.68 6.25 -86.50
N GLU A 70 -11.78 7.16 -86.86
CA GLU A 70 -10.72 7.66 -85.96
C GLU A 70 -11.31 8.42 -84.77
N PHE A 71 -12.28 9.30 -85.03
CA PHE A 71 -12.99 10.03 -83.97
C PHE A 71 -13.76 9.10 -83.04
N GLU A 72 -14.40 8.05 -83.57
CA GLU A 72 -15.11 7.04 -82.77
C GLU A 72 -14.16 6.32 -81.80
N LYS A 73 -12.99 5.87 -82.27
CA LYS A 73 -11.97 5.25 -81.40
C LYS A 73 -11.48 6.19 -80.31
N SER A 74 -11.24 7.47 -80.66
CA SER A 74 -10.84 8.48 -79.68
C SER A 74 -11.93 8.74 -78.64
N LEU A 75 -13.21 8.77 -79.07
CA LEU A 75 -14.35 8.93 -78.20
C LEU A 75 -14.51 7.74 -77.24
N GLU A 76 -14.32 6.51 -77.73
CA GLU A 76 -14.31 5.31 -76.90
C GLU A 76 -13.16 5.31 -75.88
N GLY A 77 -11.96 5.72 -76.29
CA GLY A 77 -10.82 5.92 -75.38
C GLY A 77 -11.08 7.00 -74.31
N MET A 78 -11.75 8.07 -74.68
CA MET A 78 -12.16 9.11 -73.72
C MET A 78 -13.25 8.61 -72.77
N ALA A 79 -14.23 7.83 -73.27
CA ALA A 79 -15.28 7.24 -72.45
C ALA A 79 -14.72 6.28 -71.38
N THR A 80 -13.75 5.44 -71.76
CA THR A 80 -13.06 4.55 -70.80
C THR A 80 -12.22 5.32 -69.78
N THR A 81 -11.61 6.43 -70.18
CA THR A 81 -10.89 7.32 -69.25
C THR A 81 -11.84 7.99 -68.26
N ILE A 82 -13.01 8.45 -68.72
CA ILE A 82 -14.04 9.05 -67.85
C ILE A 82 -14.53 8.03 -66.81
N THR A 83 -14.79 6.78 -67.20
CA THR A 83 -15.24 5.75 -66.25
C THR A 83 -14.15 5.42 -65.22
N TYR A 84 -12.89 5.31 -65.64
CA TYR A 84 -11.76 5.16 -64.72
C TYR A 84 -11.67 6.31 -63.72
N LEU A 85 -11.68 7.57 -64.19
CA LEU A 85 -11.61 8.74 -63.32
C LEU A 85 -12.80 8.81 -62.35
N HIS A 86 -14.00 8.44 -62.79
CA HIS A 86 -15.17 8.39 -61.93
C HIS A 86 -14.99 7.38 -60.79
N SER A 87 -14.45 6.18 -61.09
CA SER A 87 -14.14 5.18 -60.07
C SER A 87 -13.05 5.63 -59.10
N ALA A 88 -11.99 6.28 -59.60
CA ALA A 88 -10.92 6.81 -58.78
C ALA A 88 -11.41 7.92 -57.84
N LEU A 89 -12.28 8.80 -58.32
CA LEU A 89 -12.90 9.86 -57.53
C LEU A 89 -13.83 9.27 -56.45
N SER A 90 -14.63 8.26 -56.79
CA SER A 90 -15.48 7.56 -55.83
C SER A 90 -14.66 6.90 -54.71
N ASN A 91 -13.57 6.22 -55.06
CA ASN A 91 -12.65 5.63 -54.07
C ASN A 91 -12.02 6.70 -53.18
N LEU A 92 -11.52 7.79 -53.77
CA LEU A 92 -10.92 8.89 -53.02
C LEU A 92 -11.93 9.52 -52.05
N LYS A 93 -13.17 9.71 -52.50
CA LYS A 93 -14.27 10.22 -51.66
C LYS A 93 -14.54 9.30 -50.47
N ASN A 94 -14.58 7.98 -50.68
CA ASN A 94 -14.76 7.02 -49.59
C ASN A 94 -13.61 7.04 -48.60
N HIS A 95 -12.36 7.11 -49.09
CA HIS A 95 -11.19 7.26 -48.22
C HIS A 95 -11.19 8.58 -47.44
N SER A 96 -11.64 9.68 -48.05
CA SER A 96 -11.79 10.97 -47.38
C SER A 96 -12.80 10.90 -46.24
N LEU A 97 -13.98 10.32 -46.48
CA LEU A 97 -15.02 10.17 -45.45
C LEU A 97 -14.53 9.32 -44.27
N LEU A 98 -13.83 8.21 -44.55
CA LEU A 98 -13.23 7.37 -43.52
C LEU A 98 -12.17 8.13 -42.71
N ALA A 99 -11.34 8.94 -43.37
CA ALA A 99 -10.35 9.77 -42.71
C ALA A 99 -11.01 10.81 -41.80
N ASP A 100 -12.09 11.45 -42.24
CA ASP A 100 -12.84 12.43 -41.46
C ASP A 100 -13.47 11.81 -40.20
N GLU A 101 -14.05 10.60 -40.31
CA GLU A 101 -14.56 9.87 -39.15
C GLU A 101 -13.45 9.54 -38.14
N ARG A 102 -12.28 9.11 -38.65
CA ARG A 102 -11.12 8.82 -37.79
C ARG A 102 -10.59 10.08 -37.11
N ILE A 103 -10.55 11.21 -37.81
CA ILE A 103 -10.14 12.50 -37.23
C ILE A 103 -11.09 12.89 -36.11
N LYS A 104 -12.41 12.83 -36.32
CA LYS A 104 -13.40 13.13 -35.27
C LYS A 104 -13.24 12.23 -34.05
N ALA A 105 -13.05 10.93 -34.24
CA ALA A 105 -12.83 10.00 -33.13
C ALA A 105 -11.54 10.33 -32.34
N LEU A 106 -10.48 10.74 -33.03
CA LEU A 106 -9.24 11.19 -32.38
C LEU A 106 -9.42 12.52 -31.64
N GLU A 107 -10.17 13.48 -32.20
CA GLU A 107 -10.48 14.75 -31.54
C GLU A 107 -11.26 14.53 -30.24
N GLU A 108 -12.26 13.66 -30.25
CA GLU A 108 -13.01 13.28 -29.03
C GLU A 108 -12.11 12.65 -27.97
N GLU A 109 -11.20 11.76 -28.38
CA GLU A 109 -10.25 11.13 -27.47
C GLU A 109 -9.28 12.15 -26.87
N VAL A 110 -8.75 13.07 -27.69
CA VAL A 110 -7.89 14.17 -27.22
C VAL A 110 -8.64 15.03 -26.20
N LEU A 111 -9.91 15.36 -26.43
CA LEU A 111 -10.73 16.12 -25.49
C LEU A 111 -10.94 15.37 -24.16
N ARG A 112 -11.22 14.06 -24.22
CA ARG A 112 -11.33 13.20 -23.03
C ARG A 112 -10.02 13.17 -22.24
N LEU A 113 -8.90 12.93 -22.91
CA LEU A 113 -7.57 12.91 -22.30
C LEU A 113 -7.23 14.27 -21.67
N TRP A 114 -7.60 15.37 -22.32
CA TRP A 114 -7.36 16.71 -21.80
C TRP A 114 -8.18 16.99 -20.53
N ALA A 115 -9.44 16.54 -20.48
CA ALA A 115 -10.27 16.63 -19.28
C ALA A 115 -9.70 15.80 -18.11
N VAL A 116 -9.26 14.56 -18.38
CA VAL A 116 -8.60 13.70 -17.39
C VAL A 116 -7.29 14.31 -16.91
N SER A 117 -6.48 14.83 -17.83
CA SER A 117 -5.21 15.49 -17.51
C SER A 117 -5.39 16.69 -16.57
N ARG A 118 -6.39 17.55 -16.83
CA ARG A 118 -6.73 18.66 -15.93
C ARG A 118 -7.16 18.19 -14.54
N LYS A 119 -7.99 17.15 -14.47
CA LYS A 119 -8.42 16.59 -13.19
C LYS A 119 -7.23 16.04 -12.40
N ASN A 120 -6.37 15.26 -13.06
CA ASN A 120 -5.17 14.71 -12.44
C ASN A 120 -4.21 15.81 -11.95
N ASN A 121 -4.06 16.90 -12.70
CA ASN A 121 -3.24 18.04 -12.28
C ASN A 121 -3.80 18.70 -11.00
N PHE A 122 -5.13 18.86 -10.91
CA PHE A 122 -5.77 19.37 -9.69
C PHE A 122 -5.57 18.40 -8.50
N ASP A 123 -5.83 17.12 -8.71
CA ASP A 123 -5.67 16.09 -7.67
C ASP A 123 -4.21 16.01 -7.20
N LEU A 124 -3.23 16.23 -8.10
CA LEU A 124 -1.81 16.30 -7.79
C LEU A 124 -1.49 17.46 -6.85
N HIS A 125 -1.97 18.67 -7.13
CA HIS A 125 -1.76 19.82 -6.25
C HIS A 125 -2.44 19.63 -4.87
N VAL A 126 -3.62 19.01 -4.83
CA VAL A 126 -4.28 18.68 -3.56
C VAL A 126 -3.43 17.68 -2.77
N LEU A 127 -2.91 16.65 -3.43
CA LEU A 127 -2.07 15.65 -2.76
C LEU A 127 -0.74 16.23 -2.28
N GLU A 128 -0.11 17.09 -3.08
CA GLU A 128 1.11 17.83 -2.74
C GLU A 128 0.90 18.70 -1.49
N SER A 129 -0.20 19.46 -1.44
CA SER A 129 -0.52 20.28 -0.24
C SER A 129 -0.73 19.44 1.02
N LYS A 130 -1.34 18.26 0.90
CA LYS A 130 -1.53 17.32 2.03
C LYS A 130 -0.23 16.67 2.46
N ALA A 131 0.65 16.35 1.51
CA ALA A 131 1.97 15.82 1.80
C ALA A 131 2.80 16.85 2.58
N GLN A 132 2.78 18.11 2.15
CA GLN A 132 3.47 19.20 2.86
C GLN A 132 2.92 19.40 4.28
N ASP A 133 1.60 19.45 4.47
CA ASP A 133 1.01 19.55 5.83
C ASP A 133 1.42 18.36 6.73
N ALA A 134 1.44 17.15 6.17
CA ALA A 134 1.88 15.97 6.91
C ALA A 134 3.36 16.02 7.27
N GLU A 135 4.21 16.54 6.39
CA GLU A 135 5.64 16.74 6.61
C GLU A 135 5.90 17.79 7.69
N ASP A 136 5.24 18.95 7.62
CA ASP A 136 5.35 20.01 8.64
C ASP A 136 4.92 19.49 10.02
N ARG A 137 3.84 18.70 10.09
CA ARG A 137 3.39 18.07 11.33
C ARG A 137 4.37 17.03 11.85
N LEU A 138 5.00 16.27 10.96
CA LEU A 138 6.02 15.30 11.32
C LEU A 138 7.26 15.98 11.90
N GLU A 139 7.71 17.09 11.32
CA GLU A 139 8.82 17.90 11.83
C GLU A 139 8.53 18.41 13.26
N VAL A 140 7.31 18.90 13.50
CA VAL A 140 6.87 19.31 14.84
C VAL A 140 6.92 18.14 15.83
N VAL A 141 6.44 16.95 15.43
CA VAL A 141 6.49 15.76 16.31
C VAL A 141 7.93 15.30 16.54
N ALA A 142 8.77 15.28 15.50
CA ALA A 142 10.17 14.90 15.58
C ALA A 142 10.93 15.78 16.58
N SER A 143 10.78 17.11 16.50
CA SER A 143 11.41 18.04 17.44
C SER A 143 10.94 17.87 18.88
N ARG A 144 9.68 17.46 19.10
CA ARG A 144 9.16 17.13 20.44
C ARG A 144 9.78 15.84 20.97
N VAL A 145 9.91 14.82 20.12
CA VAL A 145 10.54 13.54 20.47
C VAL A 145 12.00 13.76 20.84
N GLU A 146 12.73 14.58 20.08
CA GLU A 146 14.13 14.92 20.37
C GLU A 146 14.27 15.59 21.75
N LYS A 147 13.47 16.62 22.05
CA LYS A 147 13.43 17.26 23.37
C LYS A 147 13.08 16.28 24.49
N MET A 148 12.14 15.37 24.26
CA MET A 148 11.80 14.34 25.24
C MET A 148 12.93 13.35 25.45
N ALA A 149 13.64 12.97 24.39
CA ALA A 149 14.80 12.10 24.48
C ALA A 149 15.91 12.73 25.34
N GLU A 150 16.22 14.02 25.13
CA GLU A 150 17.15 14.76 25.98
C GLU A 150 16.73 14.74 27.45
N VAL A 151 15.47 15.08 27.76
CA VAL A 151 14.95 15.04 29.14
C VAL A 151 15.03 13.65 29.76
N VAL A 152 14.66 12.60 29.01
CA VAL A 152 14.72 11.21 29.49
C VAL A 152 16.17 10.80 29.75
N THR A 153 17.13 11.20 28.90
CA THR A 153 18.55 10.90 29.11
C THR A 153 19.09 11.57 30.37
N GLU A 154 18.73 12.83 30.63
CA GLU A 154 19.11 13.53 31.86
C GLU A 154 18.48 12.89 33.10
N GLN A 155 17.17 12.58 33.05
CA GLN A 155 16.49 11.89 34.15
C GLN A 155 17.11 10.51 34.43
N TRP A 156 17.52 9.78 33.40
CA TRP A 156 18.21 8.50 33.55
C TRP A 156 19.54 8.66 34.31
N ILE A 157 20.35 9.66 33.95
CA ILE A 157 21.61 9.97 34.66
C ILE A 157 21.34 10.31 36.13
N GLN A 158 20.30 11.11 36.41
CA GLN A 158 19.91 11.46 37.78
C GLN A 158 19.48 10.25 38.60
N ILE A 159 18.68 9.35 38.02
CA ILE A 159 18.26 8.10 38.67
C ILE A 159 19.49 7.24 39.01
N GLN A 160 20.44 7.11 38.09
CA GLN A 160 21.68 6.37 38.33
C GLN A 160 22.49 6.96 39.50
N HIS A 161 22.63 8.29 39.57
CA HIS A 161 23.30 8.95 40.70
C HIS A 161 22.56 8.76 42.03
N LEU A 162 21.22 8.85 42.03
CA LEU A 162 20.41 8.60 43.22
C LEU A 162 20.54 7.16 43.71
N GLU A 163 20.55 6.19 42.79
CA GLU A 163 20.74 4.77 43.10
C GLU A 163 22.10 4.54 43.76
N GLN A 164 23.18 5.11 43.22
CA GLN A 164 24.51 5.05 43.82
C GLN A 164 24.56 5.72 45.21
N ALA A 165 23.96 6.91 45.35
CA ALA A 165 23.91 7.62 46.62
C ALA A 165 23.12 6.84 47.69
N LEU A 166 22.02 6.18 47.28
CA LEU A 166 21.23 5.32 48.14
C LEU A 166 22.06 4.13 48.64
N GLN A 167 22.74 3.40 47.75
CA GLN A 167 23.61 2.29 48.13
C GLN A 167 24.69 2.72 49.12
N ILE A 168 25.33 3.88 48.89
CA ILE A 168 26.33 4.43 49.82
C ILE A 168 25.70 4.79 51.18
N ALA A 169 24.51 5.40 51.17
CA ALA A 169 23.80 5.78 52.39
C ALA A 169 23.40 4.54 53.22
N GLU A 170 22.90 3.49 52.57
CA GLU A 170 22.58 2.20 53.19
C GLU A 170 23.84 1.56 53.82
N MET A 171 24.94 1.52 53.08
CA MET A 171 26.22 0.98 53.59
C MET A 171 26.71 1.76 54.82
N ARG A 172 26.64 3.09 54.78
CA ARG A 172 27.01 3.94 55.93
C ARG A 172 26.06 3.77 57.11
N ALA A 173 24.76 3.64 56.86
CA ALA A 173 23.76 3.43 57.90
C ALA A 173 23.97 2.08 58.62
N LEU A 174 24.20 1.00 57.86
CA LEU A 174 24.55 -0.31 58.41
C LEU A 174 25.85 -0.27 59.20
N GLN A 175 26.88 0.42 58.70
CA GLN A 175 28.13 0.59 59.42
C GLN A 175 27.95 1.38 60.72
N ALA A 176 27.22 2.49 60.70
CA ALA A 176 26.93 3.29 61.89
C ALA A 176 26.08 2.51 62.92
N GLN A 177 25.12 1.71 62.45
CA GLN A 177 24.35 0.81 63.30
C GLN A 177 25.25 -0.25 63.95
N ARG A 178 26.18 -0.85 63.19
CA ARG A 178 27.15 -1.79 63.72
C ARG A 178 28.05 -1.13 64.77
N GLU A 179 28.57 0.06 64.50
CA GLU A 179 29.37 0.82 65.48
C GLU A 179 28.58 1.15 66.74
N ARG A 180 27.31 1.55 66.60
CA ARG A 180 26.42 1.81 67.74
C ARG A 180 26.15 0.53 68.56
N ASN A 181 25.88 -0.59 67.90
CA ASN A 181 25.72 -1.89 68.57
C ASN A 181 27.01 -2.30 69.30
N MET A 182 28.18 -2.03 68.72
CA MET A 182 29.47 -2.22 69.37
C MET A 182 29.75 -1.20 70.48
N ARG A 183 29.07 -0.07 70.57
CA ARG A 183 29.22 0.89 71.69
C ARG A 183 28.39 0.53 72.92
N CYS A 184 27.37 -0.29 72.79
CA CYS A 184 26.60 -0.78 73.93
C CYS A 184 27.48 -1.66 74.83
N THR A 185 27.68 -1.26 76.09
CA THR A 185 28.52 -1.97 77.07
C THR A 185 28.07 -3.42 77.26
N PHE A 186 26.76 -3.67 77.19
CA PHE A 186 26.17 -5.00 77.29
C PHE A 186 26.53 -5.90 76.09
N LEU A 187 26.45 -5.37 74.86
CA LEU A 187 26.84 -6.14 73.66
C LEU A 187 28.35 -6.31 73.55
N LYS A 188 29.14 -5.32 73.99
CA LYS A 188 30.61 -5.47 74.17
C LYS A 188 30.92 -6.61 75.13
N PHE A 189 30.25 -6.66 76.27
CA PHE A 189 30.41 -7.74 77.23
C PHE A 189 30.02 -9.10 76.63
N ILE A 190 28.89 -9.20 75.93
CA ILE A 190 28.49 -10.45 75.26
C ILE A 190 29.54 -10.89 74.23
N ASN A 191 30.05 -9.97 73.42
CA ASN A 191 31.09 -10.26 72.43
C ASN A 191 32.44 -10.60 73.07
N ASP A 192 32.77 -9.99 74.20
CA ASP A 192 34.00 -10.28 74.95
C ASP A 192 33.92 -11.66 75.62
N VAL A 193 32.77 -11.98 76.22
CA VAL A 193 32.52 -13.30 76.79
C VAL A 193 32.48 -14.37 75.70
N SER A 194 31.77 -14.15 74.59
CA SER A 194 31.66 -15.11 73.49
C SER A 194 32.95 -15.26 72.68
N GLY A 195 33.69 -14.18 72.47
CA GLY A 195 34.91 -14.16 71.67
C GLY A 195 36.17 -14.54 72.44
N ARG A 196 36.26 -14.20 73.74
CA ARG A 196 37.48 -14.43 74.54
C ARG A 196 37.34 -15.48 75.63
N HIS A 197 36.23 -15.48 76.37
CA HIS A 197 36.10 -16.32 77.56
C HIS A 197 35.50 -17.69 77.26
N LEU A 198 34.45 -17.77 76.44
CA LEU A 198 33.78 -19.01 76.07
C LEU A 198 34.74 -19.99 75.37
N PRO A 199 35.51 -19.59 74.33
CA PRO A 199 36.44 -20.51 73.67
C PRO A 199 37.59 -20.94 74.59
N LYS A 200 38.07 -20.07 75.48
CA LYS A 200 39.08 -20.42 76.50
C LYS A 200 38.54 -21.43 77.51
N MET A 201 37.31 -21.22 78.00
CA MET A 201 36.64 -22.13 78.93
C MET A 201 36.38 -23.49 78.26
N PHE A 202 35.87 -23.50 77.03
CA PHE A 202 35.67 -24.73 76.26
C PHE A 202 36.99 -25.46 75.99
N LYS A 203 38.05 -24.73 75.61
CA LYS A 203 39.37 -25.33 75.38
C LYS A 203 40.00 -25.91 76.65
N ALA A 204 39.80 -25.26 77.81
CA ALA A 204 40.21 -25.79 79.11
C ALA A 204 39.39 -27.03 79.50
N LEU A 205 38.08 -27.01 79.24
CA LEU A 205 37.20 -28.15 79.51
C LEU A 205 37.50 -29.34 78.58
N ASP A 206 37.80 -29.09 77.30
CA ASP A 206 38.23 -30.12 76.34
C ASP A 206 39.56 -30.75 76.76
N SER A 207 40.53 -29.94 77.23
CA SER A 207 41.81 -30.46 77.73
C SER A 207 41.65 -31.35 78.96
N TYR A 208 40.70 -31.03 79.85
CA TYR A 208 40.39 -31.83 81.04
C TYR A 208 39.52 -33.06 80.71
N SER A 209 38.69 -32.97 79.68
CA SER A 209 37.80 -34.05 79.22
C SER A 209 38.54 -35.17 78.49
N LEU A 210 39.66 -34.85 77.83
CA LEU A 210 40.50 -35.81 77.11
C LEU A 210 41.23 -36.80 78.05
N GLU A 211 41.51 -36.40 79.29
CA GLU A 211 42.29 -37.21 80.25
C GLU A 211 41.42 -38.16 81.11
N LYS A 212 40.13 -37.86 81.32
CA LYS A 212 39.21 -38.65 82.19
C LYS A 212 37.82 -38.88 81.59
N GLY A 213 37.76 -39.29 80.32
CA GLY A 213 36.52 -39.37 79.53
C GLY A 213 35.38 -40.24 80.10
N THR A 214 35.63 -41.28 80.89
CA THR A 214 34.57 -42.16 81.42
C THR A 214 33.94 -41.66 82.73
N ILE A 215 34.73 -41.07 83.63
CA ILE A 215 34.28 -40.48 84.91
C ILE A 215 33.53 -39.19 84.66
N ILE A 216 34.00 -38.39 83.71
CA ILE A 216 33.35 -37.12 83.36
C ILE A 216 32.01 -37.38 82.67
N LYS A 217 31.88 -38.44 81.86
CA LYS A 217 30.61 -38.77 81.21
C LYS A 217 29.51 -39.17 82.20
N SER A 218 29.84 -39.92 83.26
CA SER A 218 28.86 -40.24 84.33
C SER A 218 28.54 -39.02 85.18
N TYR A 219 29.53 -38.19 85.50
CA TYR A 219 29.31 -36.93 86.23
C TYR A 219 28.47 -35.95 85.41
N MET A 220 28.74 -35.82 84.12
CA MET A 220 27.97 -34.98 83.19
C MET A 220 26.56 -35.53 82.99
N SER A 221 26.36 -36.85 82.90
CA SER A 221 25.00 -37.41 82.82
C SER A 221 24.21 -37.18 84.11
N GLN A 222 24.87 -37.30 85.27
CA GLN A 222 24.28 -37.00 86.57
C GLN A 222 23.99 -35.51 86.71
N ALA A 223 24.91 -34.63 86.31
CA ALA A 223 24.70 -33.18 86.29
C ALA A 223 23.56 -32.79 85.34
N LEU A 224 23.47 -33.40 84.15
CA LEU A 224 22.38 -33.18 83.21
C LEU A 224 21.05 -33.66 83.77
N GLN A 225 21.04 -34.79 84.49
CA GLN A 225 19.86 -35.32 85.16
C GLN A 225 19.42 -34.42 86.31
N GLN A 226 20.35 -33.87 87.10
CA GLN A 226 20.06 -32.89 88.13
C GLN A 226 19.54 -31.60 87.51
N LEU A 227 20.17 -31.10 86.45
CA LEU A 227 19.70 -29.92 85.71
C LEU A 227 18.29 -30.14 85.17
N ARG A 228 17.98 -31.33 84.66
CA ARG A 228 16.63 -31.70 84.21
C ARG A 228 15.62 -31.69 85.36
N ARG A 229 15.99 -32.18 86.54
CA ARG A 229 15.16 -32.11 87.76
C ARG A 229 14.95 -30.66 88.21
N PHE A 230 16.00 -29.85 88.24
CA PHE A 230 15.91 -28.43 88.55
C PHE A 230 15.05 -27.68 87.53
N TYR A 231 15.19 -27.97 86.24
CA TYR A 231 14.35 -27.37 85.20
C TYR A 231 12.87 -27.72 85.38
N LEU A 232 12.55 -28.98 85.71
CA LEU A 232 11.18 -29.37 86.02
C LEU A 232 10.65 -28.65 87.26
N ALA A 233 11.47 -28.51 88.31
CA ALA A 233 11.10 -27.76 89.50
C ALA A 233 10.88 -26.27 89.20
N ILE A 234 11.74 -25.65 88.38
CA ILE A 234 11.61 -24.27 87.92
C ILE A 234 10.33 -24.12 87.08
N LYS A 235 10.01 -25.09 86.22
CA LYS A 235 8.77 -25.06 85.42
C LYS A 235 7.52 -25.15 86.31
N MET A 236 7.55 -25.97 87.35
CA MET A 236 6.47 -26.02 88.34
C MET A 236 6.34 -24.71 89.10
N PHE A 237 7.46 -24.17 89.58
CA PHE A 237 7.49 -22.89 90.29
C PHE A 237 7.04 -21.74 89.39
N HIS A 238 7.40 -21.75 88.11
CA HIS A 238 6.96 -20.78 87.12
C HIS A 238 5.45 -20.79 86.94
N HIS A 239 4.86 -21.97 86.81
CA HIS A 239 3.40 -22.11 86.72
C HIS A 239 2.70 -21.65 88.02
N GLU A 240 3.27 -21.96 89.18
CA GLU A 240 2.74 -21.50 90.48
C GLU A 240 2.81 -19.98 90.60
N LEU A 241 3.94 -19.39 90.19
CA LEU A 241 4.17 -17.94 90.19
C LEU A 241 3.24 -17.22 89.20
N GLN A 242 2.93 -17.83 88.06
CA GLN A 242 1.91 -17.31 87.14
C GLN A 242 0.55 -17.21 87.83
N GLY A 243 0.14 -18.24 88.59
CA GLY A 243 -1.10 -18.23 89.36
C GLY A 243 -1.12 -17.09 90.38
N PHE A 244 -0.02 -16.94 91.13
CA PHE A 244 0.14 -15.87 92.13
C PHE A 244 0.10 -14.48 91.49
N ILE A 245 0.88 -14.25 90.44
CA ILE A 245 0.93 -12.97 89.71
C ILE A 245 -0.44 -12.65 89.12
N LYS A 246 -1.13 -13.62 88.51
CA LYS A 246 -2.47 -13.42 87.95
C LYS A 246 -3.48 -13.04 89.02
N GLN A 247 -3.38 -13.64 90.21
CA GLN A 247 -4.23 -13.32 91.35
C GLN A 247 -3.94 -11.92 91.90
N GLU A 248 -2.67 -11.57 92.07
CA GLU A 248 -2.24 -10.23 92.53
C GLU A 248 -2.65 -9.14 91.55
N MET A 249 -2.46 -9.37 90.24
CA MET A 249 -2.88 -8.42 89.21
C MET A 249 -4.40 -8.21 89.21
N LYS A 250 -5.19 -9.27 89.40
CA LYS A 250 -6.67 -9.15 89.51
C LYS A 250 -7.12 -8.38 90.75
N ARG A 251 -6.37 -8.45 91.84
CA ARG A 251 -6.68 -7.77 93.12
C ARG A 251 -6.37 -6.28 93.07
N ASN A 252 -5.44 -5.86 92.22
CA ASN A 252 -5.04 -4.46 92.08
C ASN A 252 -5.89 -3.77 90.99
N GLU A 253 -6.60 -2.69 91.35
CA GLU A 253 -7.49 -1.95 90.42
C GLU A 253 -6.79 -1.51 89.13
N VAL A 254 -5.50 -1.14 89.20
CA VAL A 254 -4.72 -0.69 88.05
C VAL A 254 -4.23 -1.85 87.19
N ALA A 255 -3.77 -2.94 87.81
CA ALA A 255 -3.20 -4.07 87.08
C ALA A 255 -4.27 -5.02 86.51
N SER A 256 -5.49 -4.98 87.04
CA SER A 256 -6.61 -5.83 86.62
C SER A 256 -6.97 -5.64 85.15
N ALA A 257 -6.85 -4.41 84.64
CA ALA A 257 -7.09 -4.08 83.23
C ALA A 257 -6.10 -4.76 82.26
N PHE A 258 -4.93 -5.21 82.74
CA PHE A 258 -3.84 -5.77 81.94
C PHE A 258 -3.64 -7.27 82.14
N VAL A 259 -4.58 -7.97 82.79
CA VAL A 259 -4.48 -9.41 83.05
C VAL A 259 -4.62 -10.20 81.74
N ASN A 260 -3.49 -10.50 81.11
CA ASN A 260 -3.36 -11.39 79.95
C ASN A 260 -2.40 -12.54 80.29
N ASP A 261 -2.74 -13.77 79.88
CA ASP A 261 -1.95 -14.97 80.14
C ASP A 261 -0.53 -14.88 79.56
N GLU A 262 -0.33 -14.21 78.42
CA GLU A 262 1.00 -13.99 77.84
C GLU A 262 1.83 -13.04 78.71
N LEU A 263 1.24 -11.94 79.18
CA LEU A 263 1.92 -10.98 80.05
C LEU A 263 2.27 -11.60 81.41
N VAL A 264 1.35 -12.39 81.98
CA VAL A 264 1.57 -13.16 83.21
C VAL A 264 2.72 -14.16 83.00
N PHE A 265 2.78 -14.84 81.85
CA PHE A 265 3.88 -15.75 81.51
C PHE A 265 5.23 -15.03 81.45
N PHE A 266 5.29 -13.87 80.77
CA PHE A 266 6.52 -13.09 80.69
C PHE A 266 6.96 -12.54 82.05
N LEU A 267 6.01 -12.06 82.86
CA LEU A 267 6.32 -11.52 84.18
C LEU A 267 6.80 -12.61 85.14
N ALA A 268 6.15 -13.79 85.15
CA ALA A 268 6.63 -14.94 85.91
C ALA A 268 8.01 -15.40 85.45
N SER A 269 8.29 -15.36 84.14
CA SER A 269 9.61 -15.68 83.61
C SER A 269 10.67 -14.67 84.08
N ALA A 270 10.34 -13.38 84.02
CA ALA A 270 11.21 -12.29 84.45
C ALA A 270 11.56 -12.38 85.94
N PHE A 271 10.59 -12.70 86.81
CA PHE A 271 10.83 -12.89 88.24
C PHE A 271 11.76 -14.05 88.56
N ILE A 272 11.82 -15.09 87.71
CA ILE A 272 12.77 -16.18 87.87
C ILE A 272 14.14 -15.81 87.28
N THR A 273 14.17 -15.21 86.10
CA THR A 273 15.43 -14.95 85.39
C THR A 273 16.21 -13.77 85.96
N PHE A 274 15.55 -12.69 86.40
CA PHE A 274 16.25 -11.50 86.89
C PHE A 274 17.08 -11.72 88.15
N PRO A 275 16.61 -12.43 89.20
CA PRO A 275 17.43 -12.74 90.36
C PRO A 275 18.63 -13.62 90.01
N ILE A 276 18.45 -14.59 89.11
CA ILE A 276 19.53 -15.47 88.63
C ILE A 276 20.56 -14.65 87.86
N LEU A 277 20.13 -13.80 86.92
CA LEU A 277 21.01 -12.91 86.17
C LEU A 277 21.72 -11.89 87.08
N GLY A 278 21.02 -11.32 88.05
CA GLY A 278 21.59 -10.38 89.02
C GLY A 278 22.64 -11.05 89.92
N ALA A 279 22.33 -12.23 90.47
CA ALA A 279 23.27 -13.00 91.27
C ALA A 279 24.49 -13.45 90.45
N TRP A 280 24.26 -13.90 89.22
CA TRP A 280 25.33 -14.28 88.28
C TRP A 280 26.23 -13.09 87.92
N MET A 281 25.64 -11.92 87.64
CA MET A 281 26.36 -10.69 87.35
C MET A 281 27.18 -10.21 88.56
N LEU A 282 26.63 -10.31 89.78
CA LEU A 282 27.35 -10.00 91.02
C LEU A 282 28.51 -10.96 91.28
N LEU A 283 28.30 -12.27 91.09
CA LEU A 283 29.34 -13.27 91.24
C LEU A 283 30.48 -13.05 90.25
N LEU A 284 30.16 -12.81 88.98
CA LEU A 284 31.17 -12.57 87.94
C LEU A 284 31.90 -11.23 88.13
N SER A 285 31.26 -10.21 88.68
CA SER A 285 31.93 -8.93 89.00
C SER A 285 33.06 -9.07 90.03
N ARG A 286 33.06 -10.14 90.84
CA ARG A 286 34.15 -10.45 91.79
C ARG A 286 35.30 -11.27 91.18
N PHE A 287 35.12 -11.80 89.98
CA PHE A 287 36.12 -12.61 89.26
C PHE A 287 36.80 -11.86 88.09
N ASN A 288 36.41 -10.61 87.84
CA ASN A 288 37.18 -9.63 87.06
C ASN A 288 37.98 -8.73 88.00
#